data_AF-A0A9P9E8V8-F1
#
_entry.id   AF-A0A9P9E8V8-F1
#
_cell.length_a   1.000
_cell.length_b   1.000
_cell.length_c   1.000
_cell.angle_alpha   90.00
_cell.angle_beta   90.00
_cell.angle_gamma   90.00
#
_symmetry.space_group_name_H-M   'P 1'
#
loop_
_entity.id
_entity.type
_entity.pdbx_description
1 polymer ?
#
loop_
_entity_poly.entity_id
_entity_poly.type
_entity_poly.pdbx_seq_one_letter_code
_entity_poly.pdbx_strand_id
1 'polypeptide(L)'
;MAIAVIIHHSQDSSHSDRRKIDTEQGISWADYSGMYRDGYEVCAGPHQFLDPRLVPGAMKVMTKSLDEDIRAATECGKIDPVAIAAKYCHTFVNIHPFVDGNGRTCRLILNVLLLKYAGVLVCIGEEKDDRKKYFGIAASASMAEASAHDDLDDLDESHRPKYYKELASFTLQHAATSLRKLTELVKTD
;
A
#
# COMPACT_ATOMS: atom_id res chain seq x y z
N MET A 1 -8.17 9.95 -14.47
CA MET A 1 -6.79 9.55 -14.83
C MET A 1 -6.53 8.19 -14.20
N ALA A 2 -6.28 7.15 -14.99
CA ALA A 2 -5.85 5.86 -14.46
C ALA A 2 -4.31 5.82 -14.44
N ILE A 3 -3.72 5.62 -13.26
CA ILE A 3 -2.26 5.55 -13.12
C ILE A 3 -1.84 4.07 -13.16
N ALA A 4 -1.21 3.66 -14.27
CA ALA A 4 -0.62 2.35 -14.44
C ALA A 4 0.92 2.44 -14.37
N VAL A 5 1.56 1.63 -13.52
CA VAL A 5 3.03 1.59 -13.32
C VAL A 5 3.51 0.14 -13.24
N ILE A 6 4.70 -0.14 -13.79
CA ILE A 6 5.17 -1.47 -14.30
C ILE A 6 6.21 -2.12 -13.33
N ILE A 7 6.86 -3.24 -13.74
CA ILE A 7 8.04 -3.93 -13.14
C ILE A 7 7.66 -4.90 -11.99
N HIS A 8 8.19 -6.14 -11.89
CA HIS A 8 9.54 -6.63 -12.21
C HIS A 8 9.62 -8.06 -12.86
N HIS A 9 10.73 -8.30 -13.58
CA HIS A 9 11.26 -9.54 -14.19
C HIS A 9 10.43 -10.86 -14.17
N SER A 10 10.04 -11.29 -15.38
CA SER A 10 10.35 -12.64 -15.88
C SER A 10 11.19 -12.49 -17.16
N GLN A 11 12.09 -13.43 -17.43
CA GLN A 11 12.86 -13.48 -18.68
C GLN A 11 12.01 -14.20 -19.74
N ASP A 12 11.19 -13.46 -20.48
CA ASP A 12 10.67 -13.97 -21.76
C ASP A 12 10.37 -12.86 -22.78
N SER A 13 10.39 -13.24 -24.05
CA SER A 13 10.74 -12.34 -25.16
C SER A 13 9.59 -12.03 -26.13
N SER A 14 8.65 -11.18 -25.72
CA SER A 14 7.86 -10.36 -26.67
C SER A 14 7.47 -9.00 -26.09
N HIS A 15 7.61 -7.93 -26.89
CA HIS A 15 7.72 -6.56 -26.37
C HIS A 15 6.38 -5.81 -26.20
N SER A 16 5.21 -6.46 -26.35
CA SER A 16 3.90 -5.78 -26.36
C SER A 16 2.93 -6.14 -25.23
N ASP A 17 3.12 -7.29 -24.55
CA ASP A 17 2.04 -7.90 -23.73
C ASP A 17 2.22 -7.83 -22.20
N ARG A 18 3.26 -7.15 -21.70
CA ARG A 18 3.58 -7.00 -20.25
C ARG A 18 2.58 -6.20 -19.40
N ARG A 19 1.34 -6.05 -19.86
CA ARG A 19 0.19 -5.46 -19.15
C ARG A 19 -0.87 -6.50 -18.76
N LYS A 20 -0.75 -7.72 -19.28
CA LYS A 20 -1.73 -8.80 -19.17
C LYS A 20 -1.08 -9.94 -18.40
N ILE A 21 -1.30 -9.95 -17.09
CA ILE A 21 -0.81 -11.03 -16.22
C ILE A 21 -2.02 -11.90 -15.91
N ASP A 22 -2.14 -13.00 -16.63
CA ASP A 22 -3.09 -14.05 -16.24
C ASP A 22 -2.63 -14.65 -14.89
N THR A 23 -3.57 -15.10 -14.06
CA THR A 23 -3.22 -15.63 -12.73
C THR A 23 -2.46 -16.95 -12.87
N GLU A 24 -1.75 -17.36 -11.81
CA GLU A 24 -1.13 -18.71 -11.75
C GLU A 24 -2.16 -19.85 -11.89
N GLN A 25 -3.45 -19.55 -11.71
CA GLN A 25 -4.59 -20.45 -11.88
C GLN A 25 -5.21 -20.40 -13.30
N GLY A 26 -4.62 -19.63 -14.22
CA GLY A 26 -5.08 -19.51 -15.61
C GLY A 26 -6.29 -18.60 -15.83
N ILE A 27 -6.67 -17.78 -14.86
CA ILE A 27 -7.75 -16.78 -15.03
C ILE A 27 -7.19 -15.61 -15.83
N SER A 28 -7.87 -15.17 -16.90
CA SER A 28 -7.32 -14.09 -17.70
C SER A 28 -7.35 -12.76 -16.95
N TRP A 29 -6.33 -11.93 -17.13
CA TRP A 29 -6.31 -10.54 -16.66
C TRP A 29 -7.60 -9.78 -17.02
N ALA A 30 -8.21 -10.09 -18.16
CA ALA A 30 -9.43 -9.44 -18.64
C ALA A 30 -10.66 -9.73 -17.75
N ASP A 31 -10.66 -10.87 -17.06
CA ASP A 31 -11.80 -11.36 -16.28
C ASP A 31 -11.78 -10.85 -14.82
N TYR A 32 -10.63 -10.39 -14.32
CA TYR A 32 -10.47 -9.93 -12.93
C TYR A 32 -9.96 -8.48 -12.79
N SER A 33 -9.40 -7.85 -13.84
CA SER A 33 -8.77 -6.53 -13.73
C SER A 33 -9.75 -5.44 -13.30
N GLY A 34 -9.47 -4.79 -12.17
CA GLY A 34 -10.29 -3.70 -11.63
C GLY A 34 -11.56 -4.17 -10.91
N MET A 35 -11.81 -5.48 -10.84
CA MET A 35 -12.91 -6.07 -10.08
C MET A 35 -12.40 -6.54 -8.71
N TYR A 36 -13.18 -6.28 -7.65
CA TYR A 36 -12.89 -6.90 -6.36
C TYR A 36 -12.98 -8.42 -6.48
N ARG A 37 -12.12 -9.14 -5.75
CA ARG A 37 -12.19 -10.60 -5.69
C ARG A 37 -13.52 -11.03 -5.07
N ASP A 38 -14.21 -11.95 -5.73
CA ASP A 38 -15.45 -12.56 -5.26
C ASP A 38 -15.26 -14.07 -5.17
N GLY A 39 -15.70 -14.70 -4.08
CA GLY A 39 -15.47 -16.13 -3.81
C GLY A 39 -14.02 -16.58 -3.56
N TYR A 40 -13.00 -15.79 -3.92
CA TYR A 40 -11.59 -16.14 -3.71
C TYR A 40 -11.08 -15.69 -2.32
N GLU A 41 -10.74 -16.67 -1.49
CA GLU A 41 -9.87 -16.47 -0.33
C GLU A 41 -8.41 -16.30 -0.79
N VAL A 42 -7.67 -15.44 -0.09
CA VAL A 42 -6.26 -15.15 -0.38
C VAL A 42 -5.48 -15.03 0.94
N CYS A 43 -4.23 -15.47 0.93
CA CYS A 43 -3.35 -15.45 2.09
C CYS A 43 -1.93 -15.01 1.71
N ALA A 44 -1.18 -14.51 2.70
CA ALA A 44 0.25 -14.23 2.60
C ALA A 44 0.98 -15.10 3.64
N GLY A 45 1.40 -16.30 3.22
CA GLY A 45 1.92 -17.30 4.14
C GLY A 45 0.83 -17.72 5.15
N PRO A 46 1.06 -17.63 6.46
CA PRO A 46 0.05 -17.99 7.47
C PRO A 46 -1.04 -16.92 7.68
N HIS A 47 -0.88 -15.70 7.14
CA HIS A 47 -1.85 -14.62 7.32
C HIS A 47 -2.97 -14.73 6.27
N GLN A 48 -4.20 -14.99 6.72
CA GLN A 48 -5.40 -14.92 5.89
C GLN A 48 -5.90 -13.47 5.82
N PHE A 49 -6.15 -12.98 4.61
CA PHE A 49 -6.73 -11.64 4.41
C PHE A 49 -8.25 -11.65 4.59
N LEU A 50 -8.85 -10.46 4.60
CA LEU A 50 -10.29 -10.26 4.79
C LEU A 50 -11.17 -11.17 3.89
N ASP A 51 -12.32 -11.62 4.40
CA ASP A 51 -13.30 -12.36 3.62
C ASP A 51 -13.72 -11.57 2.35
N PRO A 52 -13.75 -12.18 1.14
CA PRO A 52 -14.07 -11.49 -0.11
C PRO A 52 -15.44 -10.79 -0.07
N ARG A 53 -16.42 -11.31 0.67
CA ARG A 53 -17.77 -10.72 0.81
C ARG A 53 -17.75 -9.38 1.57
N LEU A 54 -16.74 -9.17 2.42
CA LEU A 54 -16.57 -7.96 3.22
C LEU A 54 -15.73 -6.89 2.52
N VAL A 55 -14.95 -7.27 1.49
CA VAL A 55 -14.07 -6.36 0.73
C VAL A 55 -14.77 -5.08 0.22
N PRO A 56 -15.97 -5.14 -0.41
CA PRO A 56 -16.62 -3.92 -0.91
C PRO A 56 -16.99 -2.95 0.23
N GLY A 57 -17.42 -3.49 1.38
CA GLY A 57 -17.72 -2.71 2.57
C GLY A 57 -16.47 -2.07 3.17
N ALA A 58 -15.40 -2.86 3.36
CA ALA A 58 -14.14 -2.38 3.91
C ALA A 58 -13.47 -1.33 3.02
N MET A 59 -13.51 -1.49 1.69
CA MET A 59 -13.00 -0.48 0.74
C MET A 59 -13.78 0.85 0.82
N LYS A 60 -15.10 0.78 0.99
CA LYS A 60 -15.94 1.97 1.19
C LYS A 60 -15.65 2.67 2.52
N VAL A 61 -15.44 1.91 3.60
CA VAL A 61 -15.02 2.44 4.91
C VAL A 61 -13.64 3.10 4.79
N MET A 62 -12.65 2.40 4.23
CA MET A 62 -11.29 2.91 4.03
C MET A 62 -11.29 4.25 3.25
N THR A 63 -12.05 4.34 2.15
CA THR A 63 -12.12 5.56 1.34
C THR A 63 -12.75 6.72 2.12
N LYS A 64 -13.86 6.44 2.84
CA LYS A 64 -14.50 7.44 3.70
C LYS A 64 -13.55 7.93 4.80
N SER A 65 -12.86 7.03 5.50
CA SER A 65 -11.89 7.38 6.54
C SER A 65 -10.70 8.19 5.99
N LEU A 66 -10.24 7.90 4.76
CA LEU A 66 -9.20 8.67 4.09
C LEU A 66 -9.63 10.13 3.86
N ASP A 67 -10.85 10.34 3.36
CA ASP A 67 -11.40 11.68 3.15
C ASP A 67 -11.62 12.42 4.48
N GLU A 68 -12.06 11.72 5.53
CA GLU A 68 -12.24 12.27 6.88
C GLU A 68 -10.91 12.67 7.54
N ASP A 69 -9.90 11.80 7.50
CA ASP A 69 -8.54 12.07 8.00
C ASP A 69 -7.89 13.25 7.26
N ILE A 70 -7.97 13.27 5.92
CA ILE A 70 -7.44 14.37 5.10
C ILE A 70 -8.12 15.68 5.45
N ARG A 71 -9.44 15.69 5.57
CA ARG A 71 -10.21 16.89 5.91
C ARG A 71 -9.81 17.41 7.29
N ALA A 72 -9.82 16.56 8.31
CA ALA A 72 -9.43 16.94 9.67
C ALA A 72 -7.98 17.46 9.73
N ALA A 73 -7.04 16.80 9.03
CA ALA A 73 -5.65 17.22 8.94
C ALA A 73 -5.48 18.58 8.22
N THR A 74 -6.32 18.86 7.23
CA THR A 74 -6.35 20.14 6.49
C THR A 74 -6.96 21.26 7.34
N GLU A 75 -8.10 21.01 7.99
CA GLU A 75 -8.79 21.97 8.86
C GLU A 75 -7.94 22.38 10.08
N CYS A 76 -7.15 21.46 10.65
CA CYS A 76 -6.21 21.78 11.73
C CYS A 76 -4.83 22.30 11.26
N GLY A 77 -4.59 22.37 9.94
CA GLY A 77 -3.33 22.84 9.35
C GLY A 77 -2.10 21.95 9.64
N LYS A 78 -2.31 20.68 10.00
CA LYS A 78 -1.26 19.75 10.45
C LYS A 78 -1.38 18.39 9.75
N ILE A 79 -1.15 18.37 8.45
CA ILE A 79 -1.03 17.11 7.70
C ILE A 79 0.36 16.50 7.89
N ASP A 80 0.41 15.27 8.39
CA ASP A 80 1.58 14.39 8.25
C ASP A 80 1.36 13.51 7.01
N PRO A 81 1.93 13.87 5.85
CA PRO A 81 1.69 13.15 4.61
C PRO A 81 2.28 11.72 4.65
N VAL A 82 3.33 11.48 5.42
CA VAL A 82 3.98 10.16 5.53
C VAL A 82 3.15 9.23 6.40
N ALA A 83 2.64 9.72 7.53
CA ALA A 83 1.76 8.95 8.40
C ALA A 83 0.44 8.57 7.69
N ILE A 84 -0.20 9.51 6.98
CA ILE A 84 -1.43 9.22 6.22
C ILE A 84 -1.12 8.23 5.07
N ALA A 85 -0.07 8.47 4.29
CA ALA A 85 0.30 7.58 3.19
C ALA A 85 0.61 6.15 3.65
N ALA A 86 1.32 5.99 4.78
CA ALA A 86 1.60 4.70 5.39
C ALA A 86 0.33 4.03 5.96
N LYS A 87 -0.55 4.76 6.67
CA LYS A 87 -1.83 4.25 7.19
C LYS A 87 -2.65 3.61 6.08
N TYR A 88 -2.91 4.36 5.00
CA TYR A 88 -3.78 3.86 3.93
C TYR A 88 -3.10 2.85 2.99
N CYS A 89 -1.77 2.85 2.89
CA CYS A 89 -1.03 1.73 2.28
C CYS A 89 -1.21 0.42 3.07
N HIS A 90 -1.11 0.51 4.41
CA HIS A 90 -1.26 -0.62 5.33
C HIS A 90 -2.70 -1.15 5.37
N THR A 91 -3.70 -0.28 5.51
CA THR A 91 -5.13 -0.65 5.49
C THR A 91 -5.50 -1.32 4.16
N PHE A 92 -5.07 -0.77 3.02
CA PHE A 92 -5.38 -1.34 1.71
C PHE A 92 -4.82 -2.75 1.54
N VAL A 93 -3.56 -2.99 1.92
CA VAL A 93 -2.93 -4.30 1.70
C VAL A 93 -3.52 -5.41 2.58
N ASN A 94 -4.09 -5.04 3.74
CA ASN A 94 -4.82 -5.95 4.64
C ASN A 94 -6.25 -6.26 4.17
N ILE A 95 -6.94 -5.30 3.54
CA ILE A 95 -8.21 -5.59 2.84
C ILE A 95 -7.96 -6.53 1.65
N HIS A 96 -6.81 -6.36 0.98
CA HIS A 96 -6.36 -7.16 -0.16
C HIS A 96 -7.45 -7.31 -1.25
N PRO A 97 -8.00 -6.20 -1.79
CA PRO A 97 -9.28 -6.22 -2.48
C PRO A 97 -9.31 -6.92 -3.84
N PHE A 98 -8.16 -7.09 -4.50
CA PHE A 98 -8.07 -7.65 -5.86
C PHE A 98 -7.47 -9.06 -5.86
N VAL A 99 -7.63 -9.81 -6.97
CA VAL A 99 -7.00 -11.13 -7.15
C VAL A 99 -5.48 -11.01 -7.30
N ASP A 100 -5.02 -10.02 -8.05
CA ASP A 100 -3.62 -9.62 -8.16
C ASP A 100 -3.53 -8.07 -8.22
N GLY A 101 -2.34 -7.52 -8.01
CA GLY A 101 -2.04 -6.09 -8.11
C GLY A 101 -2.00 -5.38 -6.77
N ASN A 102 -2.45 -6.00 -5.66
CA ASN A 102 -2.60 -5.33 -4.37
C ASN A 102 -1.31 -4.63 -3.89
N GLY A 103 -0.16 -5.31 -3.98
CA GLY A 103 1.14 -4.74 -3.62
C GLY A 103 1.62 -3.60 -4.53
N ARG A 104 1.13 -3.52 -5.78
CA ARG A 104 1.40 -2.39 -6.69
C ARG A 104 0.47 -1.22 -6.35
N THR A 105 -0.81 -1.50 -6.14
CA THR A 105 -1.83 -0.49 -5.81
C THR A 105 -1.58 0.17 -4.45
N CYS A 106 -1.14 -0.56 -3.42
CA CYS A 106 -0.84 0.05 -2.12
C CYS A 106 0.34 1.04 -2.19
N ARG A 107 1.43 0.68 -2.91
CA ARG A 107 2.56 1.60 -3.17
C ARG A 107 2.18 2.78 -4.05
N LEU A 108 1.19 2.62 -4.93
CA LEU A 108 0.63 3.72 -5.72
C LEU A 108 -0.22 4.67 -4.85
N ILE A 109 -1.08 4.15 -3.97
CA ILE A 109 -1.84 4.95 -2.99
C ILE A 109 -0.89 5.77 -2.11
N LEU A 110 0.16 5.12 -1.60
CA LEU A 110 1.23 5.76 -0.83
C LEU A 110 1.86 6.92 -1.61
N ASN A 111 2.31 6.68 -2.84
CA ASN A 111 2.96 7.70 -3.66
C ASN A 111 2.02 8.83 -4.12
N VAL A 112 0.74 8.57 -4.38
CA VAL A 112 -0.25 9.61 -4.70
C VAL A 112 -0.45 10.56 -3.52
N LEU A 113 -0.50 10.03 -2.29
CA LEU A 113 -0.63 10.83 -1.08
C LEU A 113 0.63 11.64 -0.78
N LEU A 114 1.82 11.04 -0.91
CA LEU A 114 3.10 11.76 -0.77
C LEU A 114 3.28 12.84 -1.84
N LEU A 115 2.95 12.57 -3.10
CA LEU A 115 3.07 13.55 -4.17
C LEU A 115 2.12 14.74 -3.93
N LYS A 116 0.88 14.47 -3.53
CA LYS A 116 -0.14 15.50 -3.30
C LYS A 116 0.17 16.42 -2.10
N TYR A 117 0.72 15.86 -1.02
CA TYR A 117 0.84 16.56 0.27
C TYR A 117 2.27 16.80 0.76
N ALA A 118 3.28 16.16 0.17
CA ALA A 118 4.70 16.40 0.44
C ALA A 118 5.50 16.84 -0.79
N GLY A 119 4.98 16.65 -2.02
CA GLY A 119 5.74 16.87 -3.24
C GLY A 119 6.85 15.84 -3.49
N VAL A 120 6.78 14.66 -2.86
CA VAL A 120 7.83 13.63 -2.90
C VAL A 120 7.29 12.34 -3.53
N LEU A 121 8.14 11.65 -4.28
CA LEU A 121 7.94 10.26 -4.71
C LEU A 121 8.99 9.37 -4.05
N VAL A 122 8.60 8.14 -3.73
CA VAL A 122 9.46 7.11 -3.15
C VAL A 122 9.38 5.81 -3.95
N CYS A 123 10.54 5.32 -4.37
CA CYS A 123 10.67 3.97 -4.87
C CYS A 123 11.02 3.05 -3.70
N ILE A 124 10.15 2.07 -3.42
CA ILE A 124 10.34 1.09 -2.35
C ILE A 124 10.34 -0.31 -2.98
N GLY A 125 11.34 -1.12 -2.63
CA GLY A 125 11.50 -2.49 -3.12
C GLY A 125 12.24 -2.63 -4.46
N GLU A 126 13.01 -1.62 -4.88
CA GLU A 126 13.89 -1.69 -6.05
C GLU A 126 15.02 -2.71 -5.83
N GLU A 127 15.71 -2.61 -4.70
CA GLU A 127 16.77 -3.53 -4.31
C GLU A 127 16.23 -4.78 -3.60
N LYS A 128 16.96 -5.90 -3.70
CA LYS A 128 16.54 -7.20 -3.16
C LYS A 128 16.29 -7.15 -1.64
N ASP A 129 17.19 -6.51 -0.90
CA ASP A 129 17.12 -6.46 0.56
C ASP A 129 16.16 -5.39 1.06
N ASP A 130 16.03 -4.28 0.33
CA ASP A 130 14.98 -3.30 0.58
C ASP A 130 13.58 -3.91 0.41
N ARG A 131 13.38 -4.69 -0.66
CA ARG A 131 12.14 -5.43 -0.91
C ARG A 131 11.83 -6.46 0.19
N LYS A 132 12.84 -7.19 0.69
CA LYS A 132 12.66 -8.10 1.84
C LYS A 132 12.21 -7.31 3.08
N LYS A 133 12.86 -6.18 3.37
CA LYS A 133 12.53 -5.34 4.52
C LYS A 133 11.11 -4.78 4.41
N TYR A 134 10.71 -4.27 3.25
CA TYR A 134 9.35 -3.83 2.98
C TYR A 134 8.31 -4.93 3.26
N PHE A 135 8.52 -6.14 2.74
CA PHE A 135 7.61 -7.27 3.00
C PHE A 135 7.61 -7.71 4.47
N GLY A 136 8.76 -7.69 5.14
CA GLY A 136 8.88 -7.99 6.57
C GLY A 136 8.10 -7.01 7.44
N ILE A 137 8.19 -5.71 7.14
CA ILE A 137 7.41 -4.66 7.82
C ILE A 137 5.91 -4.90 7.63
N ALA A 138 5.47 -5.10 6.38
CA ALA A 138 4.06 -5.31 6.08
C ALA A 138 3.50 -6.59 6.76
N ALA A 139 4.23 -7.70 6.71
CA ALA A 139 3.82 -8.95 7.34
C ALA A 139 3.77 -8.83 8.88
N SER A 140 4.79 -8.23 9.50
CA SER A 140 4.85 -8.06 10.96
C SER A 140 3.72 -7.16 11.48
N ALA A 141 3.45 -6.05 10.78
CA ALA A 141 2.35 -5.15 11.11
C ALA A 141 0.98 -5.85 10.99
N SER A 142 0.77 -6.63 9.92
CA SER A 142 -0.50 -7.34 9.67
C SER A 142 -0.75 -8.47 10.67
N MET A 143 0.30 -9.21 11.09
CA MET A 143 0.19 -10.19 12.17
C MET A 143 -0.09 -9.53 13.52
N ALA A 144 0.59 -8.42 13.85
CA ALA A 144 0.39 -7.72 15.11
C ALA A 144 -0.99 -7.06 15.24
N GLU A 145 -1.61 -6.66 14.12
CA GLU A 145 -2.99 -6.18 14.06
C GLU A 145 -3.99 -7.33 14.24
N ALA A 146 -3.80 -8.45 13.53
CA ALA A 146 -4.66 -9.63 13.67
C ALA A 146 -4.65 -10.23 15.08
N SER A 147 -3.49 -10.28 15.75
CA SER A 147 -3.37 -10.82 17.11
C SER A 147 -3.94 -9.94 18.23
N ALA A 148 -4.35 -8.70 17.94
CA ALA A 148 -4.82 -7.76 18.96
C ALA A 148 -6.34 -7.52 18.91
N HIS A 149 -7.07 -8.18 18.00
CA HIS A 149 -8.46 -7.85 17.71
C HIS A 149 -9.45 -8.19 18.84
N ASP A 150 -9.08 -9.06 19.79
CA ASP A 150 -9.95 -9.48 20.91
C ASP A 150 -9.89 -8.54 22.14
N ASP A 151 -8.86 -7.67 22.26
CA ASP A 151 -8.58 -6.88 23.49
C ASP A 151 -8.78 -5.34 23.33
N LEU A 152 -9.14 -4.85 22.14
CA LEU A 152 -9.02 -3.41 21.79
C LEU A 152 -10.34 -2.65 21.56
N ASP A 153 -11.50 -3.26 21.78
CA ASP A 153 -12.81 -2.61 21.54
C ASP A 153 -13.15 -1.51 22.54
N ASP A 154 -12.65 -1.58 23.78
CA ASP A 154 -12.86 -0.56 24.82
C ASP A 154 -11.87 0.63 24.75
N LEU A 155 -10.90 0.62 23.81
CA LEU A 155 -9.88 1.67 23.72
C LEU A 155 -10.24 2.77 22.72
N ASP A 156 -10.05 4.02 23.17
CA ASP A 156 -10.06 5.20 22.31
C ASP A 156 -9.02 5.12 21.17
N GLU A 157 -9.37 5.68 20.00
CA GLU A 157 -8.55 5.68 18.78
C GLU A 157 -7.16 6.32 18.95
N SER A 158 -6.97 7.24 19.89
CA SER A 158 -5.64 7.79 20.18
C SER A 158 -4.71 6.76 20.84
N HIS A 159 -5.29 5.79 21.54
CA HIS A 159 -4.60 4.75 22.31
C HIS A 159 -4.40 3.45 21.53
N ARG A 160 -5.15 3.24 20.44
CA ARG A 160 -5.02 2.07 19.56
C ARG A 160 -3.62 2.01 18.91
N PRO A 161 -2.98 0.82 18.83
CA PRO A 161 -1.67 0.68 18.21
C PRO A 161 -1.67 1.08 16.73
N LYS A 162 -0.73 1.95 16.35
CA LYS A 162 -0.56 2.42 14.95
C LYS A 162 0.40 1.50 14.20
N TYR A 163 -0.10 0.36 13.71
CA TYR A 163 0.70 -0.69 13.05
C TYR A 163 1.53 -0.19 11.84
N TYR A 164 1.05 0.86 11.17
CA TYR A 164 1.75 1.51 10.05
C TYR A 164 2.98 2.36 10.45
N LYS A 165 3.32 2.53 11.74
CA LYS A 165 4.44 3.36 12.21
C LYS A 165 5.81 2.98 11.61
N GLU A 166 6.08 1.68 11.50
CA GLU A 166 7.36 1.22 10.93
C GLU A 166 7.41 1.48 9.42
N LEU A 167 6.30 1.24 8.70
CA LEU A 167 6.17 1.59 7.29
C LEU A 167 6.32 3.10 7.06
N ALA A 168 5.76 3.95 7.92
CA ALA A 168 5.94 5.40 7.87
C ALA A 168 7.43 5.80 8.04
N SER A 169 8.10 5.21 9.03
CA SER A 169 9.53 5.45 9.31
C SER A 169 10.41 5.03 8.12
N PHE A 170 10.12 3.88 7.53
CA PHE A 170 10.82 3.34 6.36
C PHE A 170 10.54 4.15 5.08
N THR A 171 9.31 4.65 4.93
CA THR A 171 8.92 5.58 3.86
C THR A 171 9.66 6.92 3.98
N LEU A 172 9.81 7.45 5.19
CA LEU A 172 10.57 8.68 5.45
C LEU A 172 12.07 8.53 5.12
N GLN A 173 12.66 7.35 5.40
CA GLN A 173 14.04 7.03 5.01
C GLN A 173 14.23 7.07 3.48
N HIS A 174 13.26 6.55 2.72
CA HIS A 174 13.24 6.59 1.26
C HIS A 174 13.03 8.01 0.71
N ALA A 175 12.09 8.77 1.28
CA ALA A 175 11.82 10.15 0.92
C ALA A 175 13.08 11.02 1.11
N ALA A 176 13.74 10.92 2.27
CA ALA A 176 14.98 11.64 2.55
C ALA A 176 16.12 11.24 1.59
N THR A 177 16.21 9.97 1.21
CA THR A 177 17.23 9.49 0.26
C THR A 177 16.98 10.01 -1.16
N SER A 178 15.71 9.98 -1.61
CA SER A 178 15.29 10.50 -2.92
C SER A 178 15.55 12.01 -3.02
N LEU A 179 15.19 12.77 -1.98
CA LEU A 179 15.43 14.22 -1.92
C LEU A 179 16.91 14.59 -1.88
N ARG A 180 17.77 13.82 -1.19
CA ARG A 180 19.23 14.04 -1.22
C ARG A 180 19.79 13.85 -2.62
N LYS A 181 19.47 12.73 -3.28
CA LYS A 181 19.89 12.44 -4.66
C LYS A 181 19.45 13.56 -5.63
N LEU A 182 18.20 14.03 -5.52
CA LEU A 182 17.70 15.16 -6.32
C LEU A 182 18.47 16.46 -6.00
N THR A 183 18.76 16.73 -4.74
CA THR A 183 19.52 17.92 -4.32
C THR A 183 20.97 17.89 -4.82
N GLU A 184 21.58 16.72 -4.90
CA GLU A 184 22.92 16.53 -5.46
C GLU A 184 22.93 16.79 -6.98
N LEU A 185 21.95 16.24 -7.71
CA LEU A 185 21.81 16.45 -9.16
C LEU A 185 21.54 17.92 -9.54
N VAL A 186 20.76 18.66 -8.74
CA VAL A 186 20.48 20.09 -8.98
C VAL A 186 21.67 21.00 -8.63
N LYS A 187 22.67 20.50 -7.90
CA LYS A 187 23.90 21.25 -7.55
C LYS A 187 25.07 21.03 -8.53
N THR A 188 24.90 20.17 -9.52
CA THR A 188 25.92 19.87 -10.54
C THR A 188 25.78 20.68 -11.82
N ASP A 189 24.79 21.59 -11.87
CA ASP A 189 24.59 22.62 -12.91
C ASP A 189 25.00 24.02 -12.39
#